data_AF-A8BSJ6-F1
#
_entry.id   AF-A8BSJ6-F1
#
_cell.length_a   1.000
_cell.length_b   1.000
_cell.length_c   1.000
_cell.angle_alpha   90.00
_cell.angle_beta   90.00
_cell.angle_gamma   90.00
#
_symmetry.space_group_name_H-M   'P 1'
#
loop_
_entity.id
_entity.type
_entity.pdbx_description
1 polymer ?
#
loop_
_entity_poly.entity_id
_entity_poly.type
_entity_poly.pdbx_seq_one_letter_code
_entity_poly.pdbx_strand_id
1 'polypeptide(L)' 'DPSRSGLDDTTRALAKNFTNIIYISCNPQTLHRDLEELLKTHKVLRFALFDQFAYSEHIESGVILKKLK' A
#
# COMPACT_ATOMS: atom_id res chain seq x y z
N ASP A 1 5.86 -2.51 -4.20
CA ASP A 1 5.79 -1.43 -5.18
C ASP A 1 5.16 -1.98 -6.46
N PRO A 2 3.82 -2.07 -6.52
CA PRO A 2 3.11 -2.50 -7.72
C PRO A 2 2.98 -1.36 -8.73
N SER A 3 2.61 -1.71 -9.97
CA SER A 3 2.19 -0.72 -10.96
C SER A 3 0.93 0.05 -10.52
N ARG A 4 0.50 1.05 -11.29
CA ARG A 4 -0.70 1.87 -10.97
C ARG A 4 -1.97 1.08 -10.71
N SER A 5 -2.07 -0.16 -11.19
CA SER A 5 -3.21 -1.05 -10.95
C SER A 5 -3.27 -1.59 -9.51
N GLY A 6 -2.23 -1.39 -8.70
CA GLY A 6 -2.11 -1.98 -7.36
C GLY A 6 -1.85 -3.49 -7.42
N LEU A 7 -2.08 -4.18 -6.31
CA LEU A 7 -1.97 -5.63 -6.19
C LEU A 7 -3.20 -6.33 -6.78
N ASP A 8 -2.98 -7.38 -7.56
CA ASP A 8 -4.02 -8.35 -7.89
C ASP A 8 -4.43 -9.17 -6.64
N ASP A 9 -5.54 -9.89 -6.73
CA ASP A 9 -6.12 -10.61 -5.60
C ASP A 9 -5.20 -11.70 -5.05
N THR A 10 -4.50 -12.42 -5.91
CA THR A 10 -3.55 -13.47 -5.54
C THR A 10 -2.36 -12.90 -4.77
N THR A 11 -1.75 -11.83 -5.29
CA THR A 11 -0.63 -11.17 -4.59
C THR A 11 -1.07 -10.53 -3.28
N ARG A 12 -2.29 -9.97 -3.24
CA ARG A 12 -2.87 -9.41 -2.02
C ARG A 12 -3.14 -10.48 -0.96
N ALA A 13 -3.62 -11.65 -1.36
CA ALA A 13 -3.79 -12.79 -0.47
C ALA A 13 -2.44 -13.28 0.09
N LEU A 14 -1.42 -13.36 -0.75
CA LEU A 14 -0.06 -13.69 -0.34
C LEU A 14 0.49 -12.67 0.66
N ALA A 15 0.29 -11.37 0.41
CA ALA A 15 0.78 -10.29 1.26
C ALA A 15 0.27 -10.40 2.71
N LYS A 16 -0.98 -10.86 2.92
CA LYS A 16 -1.59 -11.06 4.25
C LYS A 16 -0.83 -12.07 5.14
N ASN A 17 0.04 -12.90 4.56
CA ASN A 17 0.81 -13.90 5.30
C ASN A 17 2.05 -13.31 5.99
N PHE A 18 2.56 -12.17 5.53
CA PHE A 18 3.73 -11.53 6.13
C PHE A 18 3.35 -10.80 7.42
N THR A 19 4.32 -10.64 8.33
CA THR A 19 4.08 -9.90 9.59
C THR A 19 4.23 -8.40 9.40
N ASN A 20 5.15 -7.97 8.54
CA ASN A 20 5.41 -6.57 8.22
C ASN A 20 5.36 -6.41 6.70
N ILE A 21 4.69 -5.37 6.23
CA ILE A 21 4.56 -5.06 4.80
C ILE A 21 4.97 -3.60 4.61
N ILE A 22 5.87 -3.36 3.66
CA ILE A 22 6.16 -2.02 3.16
C ILE A 22 5.52 -1.93 1.78
N TYR A 23 4.46 -1.12 1.68
CA TYR A 23 3.74 -0.88 0.44
C TYR A 23 4.13 0.50 -0.09
N ILE A 24 4.67 0.57 -1.30
CA ILE A 24 4.89 1.81 -2.05
C ILE A 24 3.88 1.84 -3.19
N SER A 25 3.22 2.98 -3.41
CA SER A 25 2.23 3.18 -4.47
C SER A 25 2.39 4.54 -5.13
N CYS A 26 2.32 4.56 -6.46
CA CYS A 26 2.18 5.78 -7.27
C CYS A 26 0.72 6.15 -7.59
N ASN A 27 -0.26 5.41 -7.03
CA ASN A 27 -1.68 5.68 -7.20
C ASN A 27 -2.44 5.55 -5.86
N PRO A 28 -2.99 6.65 -5.31
CA PRO A 28 -3.68 6.63 -4.02
C PRO A 28 -5.00 5.84 -4.06
N GLN A 29 -5.67 5.77 -5.21
CA GLN A 29 -6.96 5.08 -5.34
C GLN A 29 -6.81 3.57 -5.22
N THR A 30 -5.84 2.99 -5.95
CA THR A 30 -5.57 1.55 -5.88
C THR A 30 -4.89 1.16 -4.58
N LEU A 31 -4.06 2.04 -3.99
CA LEU A 31 -3.56 1.85 -2.63
C LEU A 31 -4.73 1.74 -1.64
N HIS A 32 -5.70 2.66 -1.70
CA HIS A 32 -6.85 2.65 -0.79
C HIS A 32 -7.63 1.32 -0.88
N ARG A 33 -7.97 0.88 -2.10
CA ARG A 33 -8.62 -0.42 -2.36
C ARG A 33 -7.81 -1.59 -1.78
N ASP A 34 -6.49 -1.56 -1.90
CA ASP A 34 -5.63 -2.63 -1.39
C ASP A 34 -5.57 -2.62 0.15
N LEU A 35 -5.56 -1.42 0.75
CA LEU A 35 -5.59 -1.25 2.19
C LEU A 35 -6.92 -1.71 2.80
N GLU A 36 -8.07 -1.53 2.15
CA GLU A 36 -9.35 -2.07 2.66
C GLU A 36 -9.28 -3.57 2.98
N GLU A 37 -8.52 -4.32 2.18
CA GLU A 37 -8.30 -5.75 2.37
C GLU A 37 -7.16 -6.07 3.35
N LEU A 38 -6.03 -5.36 3.23
CA LEU A 38 -4.87 -5.62 4.09
C LEU A 38 -5.13 -5.22 5.54
N LEU A 39 -5.92 -4.16 5.77
CA LEU A 39 -6.26 -3.67 7.11
C LEU A 39 -7.20 -4.60 7.89
N LYS A 40 -7.81 -5.60 7.23
CA LYS A 40 -8.54 -6.68 7.94
C LYS A 40 -7.61 -7.54 8.80
N THR A 41 -6.33 -7.59 8.46
CA THR A 41 -5.33 -8.44 9.13
C THR A 41 -4.12 -7.66 9.67
N HIS A 42 -3.94 -6.42 9.22
CA HIS A 42 -2.82 -5.56 9.57
C HIS A 42 -3.32 -4.20 10.06
N LYS A 43 -2.45 -3.45 10.71
CA LYS A 43 -2.65 -2.02 11.01
C LYS A 43 -1.57 -1.17 10.37
N VAL A 44 -1.92 0.06 10.01
CA VAL A 44 -0.95 1.08 9.59
C VAL A 44 -0.09 1.48 10.79
N LEU A 45 1.22 1.39 10.63
CA LEU A 45 2.20 1.92 11.58
C LEU A 45 2.71 3.30 11.17
N ARG A 46 2.95 3.49 9.88
CA ARG A 46 3.44 4.75 9.31
C ARG A 46 2.85 4.95 7.92
N PHE A 47 2.66 6.22 7.57
CA PHE A 47 2.22 6.68 6.26
C PHE A 47 3.10 7.86 5.85
N ALA A 48 3.51 7.90 4.59
CA ALA A 48 4.30 8.99 4.02
C ALA A 48 3.81 9.30 2.61
N LEU A 49 3.89 10.57 2.24
CA LEU A 49 3.71 11.05 0.88
C LEU A 49 5.07 11.49 0.34
N PHE A 50 5.28 11.26 -0.94
CA PHE A 50 6.51 11.61 -1.65
C PHE A 50 6.13 12.41 -2.90
N ASP A 51 6.60 13.66 -2.95
CA ASP A 51 6.51 14.50 -4.14
C ASP A 51 7.68 14.18 -5.08
N GLN A 52 7.63 12.99 -5.68
CA GLN A 52 8.70 12.51 -6.58
C GLN A 52 8.66 13.21 -7.95
N PHE A 53 7.49 13.73 -8.35
CA PHE A 53 7.26 14.33 -9.66
C PHE A 53 6.66 15.73 -9.50
N ALA A 54 7.53 16.67 -9.15
CA ALA A 54 7.16 18.07 -8.93
C ALA A 54 6.35 18.64 -10.11
N TYR A 55 5.33 19.43 -9.77
CA TYR A 55 4.41 20.07 -10.73
C TYR A 55 3.58 19.10 -11.59
N SER A 56 3.40 17.86 -11.13
CA SER A 56 2.46 16.90 -11.72
C SER A 56 1.39 16.48 -10.71
N GLU A 57 0.31 15.87 -11.20
CA GLU A 57 -0.72 15.29 -10.33
C GLU A 57 -0.30 13.93 -9.73
N HIS A 58 0.91 13.44 -10.02
CA HIS A 58 1.39 12.16 -9.51
C HIS A 58 1.83 12.29 -8.06
N ILE A 59 1.21 11.49 -7.21
CA ILE A 59 1.56 11.40 -5.80
C ILE A 59 2.06 10.00 -5.54
N GLU A 60 3.32 9.89 -5.12
CA GLU A 60 3.83 8.67 -4.54
C GLU A 60 3.52 8.61 -3.05
N SER A 61 3.29 7.41 -2.55
CA SER A 61 2.89 7.16 -1.18
C SER A 61 3.49 5.87 -0.66
N GLY A 62 3.84 5.86 0.62
CA GLY A 62 4.42 4.72 1.31
C GLY A 62 3.64 4.39 2.57
N VAL A 63 3.34 3.13 2.79
CA VAL A 63 2.61 2.63 3.96
C VAL A 63 3.38 1.48 4.58
N ILE A 64 3.62 1.56 5.89
CA ILE A 64 4.16 0.46 6.68
C ILE A 64 2.99 -0.18 7.43
N LEU A 65 2.75 -1.47 7.16
CA LEU A 65 1.71 -2.26 7.81
C LEU A 65 2.33 -3.31 8.72
N LYS A 66 1.66 -3.60 9.84
CA LYS A 66 2.03 -4.69 10.75
C LYS A 66 0.82 -5.53 11.11
N LYS A 67 1.00 -6.85 11.09
CA LYS A 67 -0.06 -7.83 11.36
C LYS A 67 -0.63 -7.64 12.78
N LEU A 68 -1.95 -7.76 12.90
CA LEU A 68 -2.65 -7.81 14.18
C LEU A 68 -2.29 -9.13 14.88
N LYS A 69 -2.16 -9.09 16.22
CA LYS A 69 -1.87 -10.29 17.02
C LYS A 69 -3.08 -11.21 17.06
#